data_AF-A0A372RSQ2-F1
#
_entry.id   AF-A0A372RSQ2-F1
#
_cell.length_a   1.000
_cell.length_b   1.000
_cell.length_c   1.000
_cell.angle_alpha   90.00
_cell.angle_beta   90.00
_cell.angle_gamma   90.00
#
_symmetry.space_group_name_H-M   'P 1'
#
loop_
_entity.id
_entity.type
_entity.pdbx_description
1 polymer ?
#
loop_
_entity_poly.entity_id
_entity_poly.type
_entity_poly.pdbx_seq_one_letter_code
_entity_poly.pdbx_strand_id
1 'polypeptide(L)'
;INIHSVNILHRDFHSGNIFFRNGKSATEITDDDNNKENYGIIPYMAPDIFKRQKYTKESEMYSFNMIMWEFMTSRRPFWNRSHDAELIIEICVGLRPPIVTNAPEGYIELMKECWHSDPNKRPVATVIYDRIDKM
;
A
#
# COMPACT_ATOMS: atom_id res chain seq x y z
N ILE A 1 4.95 16.30 5.62
CA ILE A 1 5.69 15.65 6.72
C ILE A 1 6.09 14.27 6.23
N ASN A 2 7.37 13.91 6.27
CA ASN A 2 7.81 12.53 6.05
C ASN A 2 7.60 11.76 7.36
N ILE A 3 6.51 11.01 7.47
CA ILE A 3 6.18 10.28 8.71
C ILE A 3 7.12 9.10 8.95
N HIS A 4 7.64 8.48 7.88
CA HIS A 4 8.61 7.38 7.98
C HIS A 4 9.95 7.83 8.55
N SER A 5 10.37 9.09 8.35
CA SER A 5 11.62 9.60 8.94
C SER A 5 11.55 9.80 10.45
N VAL A 6 10.33 9.85 11.01
CA VAL A 6 10.08 9.93 12.47
C VAL A 6 9.48 8.63 13.02
N ASN A 7 9.64 7.51 12.30
CA ASN A 7 9.16 6.17 12.67
C ASN A 7 7.65 6.07 12.93
N ILE A 8 6.85 6.93 12.31
CA ILE A 8 5.38 6.84 12.34
C ILE A 8 4.91 6.01 11.15
N LEU A 9 3.96 5.10 11.41
CA LEU A 9 3.23 4.30 10.44
C LEU A 9 1.76 4.70 10.48
N HIS A 10 1.14 4.94 9.32
CA HIS A 10 -0.29 5.20 9.21
C HIS A 10 -1.15 3.94 9.42
N ARG A 11 -0.67 2.76 9.00
CA ARG A 11 -1.32 1.43 9.18
C ARG A 11 -2.67 1.20 8.47
N ASP A 12 -3.33 2.25 8.00
CA ASP A 12 -4.60 2.21 7.25
C ASP A 12 -4.53 3.13 6.02
N PHE A 13 -3.46 2.98 5.24
CA PHE A 13 -3.18 3.91 4.15
C PHE A 13 -3.93 3.51 2.87
N HIS A 14 -4.98 4.24 2.53
CA HIS A 14 -5.78 4.02 1.33
C HIS A 14 -6.34 5.34 0.81
N SER A 15 -6.87 5.37 -0.42
CA SER A 15 -7.34 6.61 -1.05
C SER A 15 -8.43 7.33 -0.25
N GLY A 16 -9.33 6.59 0.40
CA GLY A 16 -10.34 7.15 1.32
C GLY A 16 -9.79 7.90 2.56
N ASN A 17 -8.50 7.73 2.90
CA ASN A 17 -7.83 8.43 4.00
C ASN A 17 -6.90 9.55 3.49
N ILE A 18 -6.93 9.85 2.19
CA ILE A 18 -6.18 10.95 1.58
C ILE A 18 -7.13 12.13 1.35
N PHE A 19 -6.88 13.24 2.02
CA PHE A 19 -7.70 14.45 1.94
C PHE A 19 -6.96 15.55 1.16
N PHE A 20 -7.63 16.15 0.17
CA PHE A 20 -7.13 17.34 -0.51
C PHE A 20 -7.39 18.59 0.35
N ARG A 21 -6.32 19.16 0.94
CA ARG A 21 -6.30 20.36 1.82
C ARG A 21 -6.83 20.14 3.25
N ASN A 22 -6.05 20.55 4.25
CA ASN A 22 -6.36 20.60 5.70
C ASN A 22 -6.99 19.34 6.36
N GLY A 23 -6.83 18.14 5.78
CA GLY A 23 -7.14 16.89 6.47
C GLY A 23 -5.87 16.25 7.04
N LYS A 24 -5.85 15.96 8.34
CA LYS A 24 -4.85 15.07 8.94
C LYS A 24 -5.50 13.70 9.10
N SER A 25 -5.11 12.72 8.30
CA SER A 25 -5.33 11.31 8.63
C SER A 25 -4.00 10.74 9.09
N ALA A 26 -3.95 10.38 10.36
CA ALA A 26 -2.89 9.58 10.94
C ALA A 26 -3.54 8.81 12.07
N THR A 27 -3.77 7.53 11.86
CA THR A 27 -4.20 6.63 12.92
C THR A 27 -2.96 6.29 13.75
N GLU A 28 -2.76 6.98 14.87
CA GLU A 28 -1.77 6.56 15.87
C GLU A 28 -2.28 5.27 16.52
N ILE A 29 -1.64 4.15 16.22
CA ILE A 29 -1.83 2.90 16.96
C ILE A 29 -0.58 2.70 17.80
N THR A 30 -0.72 2.95 19.10
CA THR A 30 0.29 2.70 20.14
C THR A 30 0.66 1.22 20.20
N ASP A 31 1.91 0.92 20.54
CA ASP A 31 2.56 -0.41 20.49
C ASP A 31 2.04 -1.45 21.50
N ASP A 32 0.87 -1.23 22.10
CA ASP A 32 0.35 -2.03 23.22
C ASP A 32 -0.98 -2.68 22.86
N ASP A 33 -0.95 -3.71 22.00
CA ASP A 33 -1.97 -4.77 22.00
C ASP A 33 -1.54 -5.93 21.09
N ASN A 34 -1.07 -7.02 21.69
CA ASN A 34 -0.67 -8.26 20.99
C ASN A 34 -1.86 -9.02 20.35
N ASN A 35 -3.05 -8.42 20.27
CA ASN A 35 -4.29 -9.12 19.96
C ASN A 35 -5.30 -8.37 19.07
N LYS A 36 -4.95 -7.22 18.47
CA LYS A 36 -5.86 -6.58 17.51
C LYS A 36 -5.72 -7.22 16.14
N GLU A 37 -6.85 -7.68 15.61
CA GLU A 37 -7.04 -7.98 14.20
C GLU A 37 -6.44 -6.85 13.37
N ASN A 38 -5.70 -7.19 12.30
CA ASN A 38 -5.15 -6.18 11.41
C ASN A 38 -6.32 -5.48 10.70
N TYR A 39 -6.76 -4.35 11.25
CA TYR A 39 -7.79 -3.50 10.65
C TYR A 39 -7.21 -2.79 9.43
N GLY A 40 -7.83 -2.99 8.27
CA GLY A 40 -7.46 -2.33 7.03
C GLY A 40 -8.37 -2.77 5.88
N ILE A 41 -8.35 -2.02 4.79
CA ILE A 41 -9.10 -2.36 3.58
C ILE A 41 -8.31 -3.42 2.80
N ILE A 42 -8.82 -4.66 2.71
CA ILE A 42 -8.13 -5.85 2.17
C ILE A 42 -7.27 -5.58 0.93
N PRO A 43 -7.78 -4.94 -0.15
CA PRO A 43 -6.98 -4.62 -1.33
C PRO A 43 -5.68 -3.84 -1.06
N TYR A 44 -5.67 -2.99 -0.02
CA TYR A 44 -4.57 -2.11 0.36
C TYR A 44 -3.58 -2.77 1.33
N MET A 45 -3.93 -3.92 1.91
CA MET A 45 -3.11 -4.59 2.91
C MET A 45 -2.03 -5.47 2.25
N ALA A 46 -0.82 -5.38 2.77
CA ALA A 46 0.30 -6.16 2.25
C ALA A 46 0.19 -7.65 2.62
N PRO A 47 0.71 -8.57 1.78
CA PRO A 47 0.64 -10.01 2.03
C PRO A 47 1.34 -10.46 3.33
N ASP A 48 2.38 -9.74 3.77
CA ASP A 48 3.06 -9.94 5.05
C ASP A 48 2.15 -9.66 6.25
N ILE A 49 1.25 -8.67 6.16
CA ILE A 49 0.27 -8.35 7.20
C ILE A 49 -0.75 -9.47 7.38
N PHE A 50 -1.23 -10.07 6.29
CA PHE A 50 -2.13 -11.23 6.35
C PHE A 50 -1.46 -12.45 6.98
N LYS A 51 -0.13 -12.57 6.86
CA LYS A 51 0.69 -13.61 7.50
C LYS A 51 0.99 -13.33 8.97
N ARG A 52 0.27 -12.40 9.60
CA ARG A 52 0.42 -11.98 11.00
C ARG A 52 1.81 -11.45 11.35
N GLN A 53 2.51 -10.89 10.36
CA GLN A 53 3.74 -10.15 10.63
C GLN A 53 3.42 -8.77 11.21
N LYS A 54 4.39 -8.20 11.92
CA LYS A 54 4.27 -6.81 12.42
C LYS A 54 4.17 -5.86 11.24
N TYR A 55 3.36 -4.82 11.39
CA TYR A 55 3.26 -3.78 10.37
C TYR A 55 4.58 -3.01 10.27
N THR A 56 5.10 -2.84 9.07
CA THR A 56 6.37 -2.13 8.82
C THR A 56 6.20 -1.00 7.81
N LYS A 57 7.27 -0.22 7.59
CA LYS A 57 7.29 0.84 6.56
C LYS A 57 7.07 0.22 5.18
N GLU A 58 7.68 -0.93 4.93
CA GLU A 58 7.56 -1.71 3.70
C GLU A 58 6.13 -2.26 3.51
N SER A 59 5.42 -2.61 4.58
CA SER A 59 3.98 -2.92 4.52
C SER A 59 3.17 -1.71 4.05
N GLU A 60 3.47 -0.52 4.56
CA GLU A 60 2.81 0.73 4.13
C GLU A 60 3.12 1.08 2.66
N MET A 61 4.33 0.77 2.18
CA MET A 61 4.70 0.99 0.78
C MET A 61 3.86 0.15 -0.19
N TYR A 62 3.43 -1.04 0.22
CA TYR A 62 2.47 -1.82 -0.54
C TYR A 62 1.11 -1.10 -0.65
N SER A 63 0.64 -0.51 0.45
CA SER A 63 -0.61 0.25 0.49
C SER A 63 -0.53 1.50 -0.39
N PHE A 64 0.59 2.23 -0.37
CA PHE A 64 0.85 3.33 -1.31
C PHE A 64 0.80 2.86 -2.77
N ASN A 65 1.29 1.66 -3.06
CA ASN A 65 1.23 1.14 -4.42
C ASN A 65 -0.19 0.90 -4.93
N MET A 66 -1.10 0.49 -4.05
CA MET A 66 -2.52 0.32 -4.41
C MET A 66 -3.15 1.67 -4.75
N ILE A 67 -2.71 2.75 -4.11
CA ILE A 67 -3.09 4.12 -4.44
C ILE A 67 -2.50 4.52 -5.81
N MET A 68 -1.23 4.23 -6.09
CA MET A 68 -0.62 4.44 -7.41
C MET A 68 -1.43 3.75 -8.51
N TRP A 69 -1.80 2.49 -8.29
CA TRP A 69 -2.63 1.73 -9.23
C TRP A 69 -4.03 2.34 -9.40
N GLU A 70 -4.65 2.81 -8.31
CA GLU A 70 -5.94 3.50 -8.35
C GLU A 70 -5.86 4.80 -9.16
N PHE A 71 -4.79 5.59 -9.02
CA PHE A 71 -4.60 6.80 -9.85
C PHE A 71 -4.56 6.48 -11.35
N MET A 72 -3.87 5.39 -11.73
CA MET A 72 -3.75 5.00 -13.13
C MET A 72 -5.05 4.50 -13.75
N THR A 73 -5.92 3.89 -12.94
CA THR A 73 -7.13 3.21 -13.44
C THR A 73 -8.41 3.95 -13.11
N SER A 74 -8.36 4.92 -12.20
CA SER A 74 -9.53 5.54 -11.57
C SER A 74 -10.49 4.51 -10.96
N ARG A 75 -9.96 3.38 -10.48
CA ARG A 75 -10.73 2.26 -9.90
C ARG A 75 -10.08 1.78 -8.62
N ARG A 76 -10.91 1.28 -7.69
CA ARG A 76 -10.41 0.59 -6.51
C ARG A 76 -9.70 -0.71 -6.92
N PRO A 77 -8.59 -1.09 -6.27
CA PRO A 77 -7.95 -2.37 -6.55
C PRO A 77 -8.94 -3.52 -6.29
N PHE A 78 -8.99 -4.46 -7.24
CA PHE A 78 -9.97 -5.56 -7.23
C PHE A 78 -11.45 -5.11 -7.18
N TRP A 79 -11.79 -3.99 -7.83
CA TRP A 79 -13.16 -3.44 -7.88
C TRP A 79 -14.23 -4.41 -8.41
N ASN A 80 -13.85 -5.45 -9.15
CA ASN A 80 -14.74 -6.36 -9.84
C ASN A 80 -15.02 -7.68 -9.08
N ARG A 81 -14.68 -7.75 -7.79
CA ARG A 81 -14.90 -8.95 -6.97
C ARG A 81 -15.06 -8.61 -5.48
N SER A 82 -15.54 -9.58 -4.72
CA SER A 82 -15.65 -9.50 -3.26
C SER A 82 -14.28 -9.35 -2.59
N HIS A 83 -14.24 -8.58 -1.51
CA HIS A 83 -13.05 -8.39 -0.67
C HIS A 83 -13.19 -9.29 0.55
N ASP A 84 -12.96 -10.58 0.36
CA ASP A 84 -13.17 -11.64 1.35
C ASP A 84 -11.89 -12.47 1.58
N ALA A 85 -12.03 -13.57 2.32
CA ALA A 85 -10.91 -14.47 2.63
C ALA A 85 -10.28 -15.10 1.38
N GLU A 86 -11.04 -15.30 0.30
CA GLU A 86 -10.51 -15.85 -0.95
C GLU A 86 -9.53 -14.86 -1.59
N LEU A 87 -9.92 -13.58 -1.66
CA LEU A 87 -9.03 -12.52 -2.15
C LEU A 87 -7.74 -12.42 -1.33
N ILE A 88 -7.83 -12.56 0.00
CA ILE A 88 -6.65 -12.56 0.89
C ILE A 88 -5.68 -13.68 0.51
N ILE A 89 -6.19 -14.91 0.31
CA ILE A 89 -5.39 -16.08 -0.06
C ILE A 89 -4.69 -15.84 -1.40
N GLU A 90 -5.43 -15.33 -2.39
CA GLU A 90 -4.88 -15.04 -3.72
C GLU A 90 -3.79 -13.96 -3.68
N ILE A 91 -3.99 -12.87 -2.93
CA ILE A 91 -2.95 -11.84 -2.73
C ILE A 91 -1.69 -12.45 -2.12
N CYS A 92 -1.85 -13.34 -1.14
CA CYS A 92 -0.75 -14.03 -0.46
C CYS A 92 0.05 -14.95 -1.38
N VAL A 93 -0.57 -15.53 -2.42
CA VAL A 93 0.11 -16.35 -3.44
C VAL A 93 0.60 -15.55 -4.66
N GLY A 94 0.37 -14.24 -4.68
CA GLY A 94 0.96 -13.34 -5.68
C GLY A 94 -0.02 -12.66 -6.62
N LEU A 95 -1.34 -12.76 -6.39
CA LEU A 95 -2.31 -12.00 -7.17
C LEU A 95 -2.05 -10.50 -7.03
N ARG A 96 -2.09 -9.79 -8.16
CA ARG A 96 -1.99 -8.33 -8.23
C ARG A 96 -3.08 -7.78 -9.15
N PRO A 97 -3.49 -6.51 -8.97
CA PRO A 97 -4.39 -5.85 -9.90
C PRO A 97 -3.82 -5.82 -11.35
N PRO A 98 -4.67 -5.80 -12.39
CA PRO A 98 -4.22 -5.78 -13.78
C PRO A 98 -3.35 -4.56 -14.10
N ILE A 99 -2.22 -4.75 -14.78
CA ILE A 99 -1.37 -3.63 -15.23
C ILE A 99 -2.05 -2.93 -16.41
N VAL A 100 -2.17 -1.61 -16.32
CA VAL A 100 -2.57 -0.74 -17.44
C VAL A 100 -1.34 -0.13 -18.09
N THR A 101 -1.31 -0.09 -19.42
CA THR A 101 -0.11 0.26 -20.20
C THR A 101 -0.01 1.75 -20.54
N ASN A 102 -1.03 2.55 -20.25
CA ASN A 102 -1.01 4.00 -20.49
C ASN A 102 -0.46 4.74 -19.28
N ALA A 103 0.84 4.63 -19.03
CA ALA A 103 1.54 5.26 -17.90
C ALA A 103 2.82 5.98 -18.36
N PRO A 104 3.31 6.98 -17.60
CA PRO A 104 4.64 7.57 -17.84
C PRO A 104 5.74 6.51 -17.83
N GLU A 105 6.84 6.80 -18.52
CA GLU A 105 7.98 5.90 -18.59
C GLU A 105 8.51 5.59 -17.17
N GLY A 106 8.76 4.32 -16.89
CA GLY A 106 9.24 3.86 -15.59
C GLY A 106 8.18 3.79 -14.47
N TYR A 107 6.97 4.35 -14.65
CA TYR A 107 5.91 4.31 -13.63
C TYR A 107 5.46 2.87 -13.32
N ILE A 108 5.24 2.06 -14.36
CA ILE A 108 4.81 0.66 -14.22
C ILE A 108 5.88 -0.16 -13.50
N GLU A 109 7.16 0.05 -13.80
CA GLU A 109 8.25 -0.67 -13.15
C GLU A 109 8.38 -0.27 -11.67
N LEU A 110 8.29 1.03 -11.37
CA LEU A 110 8.22 1.51 -9.99
C LEU A 110 7.03 0.90 -9.23
N MET A 111 5.84 0.91 -9.83
CA MET A 111 4.63 0.30 -9.25
C MET A 111 4.83 -1.20 -8.99
N LYS A 112 5.53 -1.91 -9.88
CA LYS A 112 5.82 -3.34 -9.70
C LYS A 112 6.79 -3.61 -8.55
N GLU A 113 7.77 -2.75 -8.34
CA GLU A 113 8.70 -2.84 -7.21
C GLU A 113 7.96 -2.63 -5.88
N CYS A 114 7.02 -1.69 -5.81
CA CYS A 114 6.30 -1.35 -4.59
C CYS A 114 5.34 -2.44 -4.08
N TRP A 115 4.75 -3.27 -4.95
CA TRP A 115 3.92 -4.42 -4.53
C TRP A 115 4.66 -5.77 -4.49
N HIS A 116 5.99 -5.75 -4.46
CA HIS A 116 6.77 -6.99 -4.41
C HIS A 116 6.37 -7.85 -3.19
N SER A 117 6.28 -9.17 -3.36
CA SER A 117 5.82 -10.09 -2.30
C SER A 117 6.77 -10.12 -1.10
N ASP A 118 8.08 -10.06 -1.33
CA ASP A 118 9.08 -9.82 -0.30
C ASP A 118 9.11 -8.32 0.07
N PRO A 119 8.81 -7.95 1.33
CA PRO A 119 8.80 -6.56 1.78
C PRO A 119 10.16 -5.88 1.64
N ASN A 120 11.28 -6.61 1.78
CA ASN A 120 12.63 -6.03 1.72
C ASN A 120 13.01 -5.52 0.33
N LYS A 121 12.25 -5.92 -0.71
CA LYS A 121 12.45 -5.48 -2.09
C LYS A 121 11.60 -4.27 -2.46
N ARG A 122 10.74 -3.79 -1.56
CA ARG A 122 9.91 -2.61 -1.79
C ARG A 122 10.76 -1.36 -1.55
N PRO A 123 10.75 -0.37 -2.46
CA PRO A 123 11.50 0.87 -2.27
C PRO A 123 10.91 1.70 -1.13
N VAL A 124 11.77 2.40 -0.39
CA VAL A 124 11.35 3.33 0.66
C VAL A 124 10.71 4.60 0.08
N ALA A 125 9.87 5.28 0.86
CA ALA A 125 9.09 6.44 0.40
C ALA A 125 9.93 7.54 -0.27
N THR A 126 11.15 7.81 0.21
CA THR A 126 12.05 8.81 -0.40
C THR A 126 12.50 8.41 -1.80
N VAL A 127 12.82 7.14 -2.03
CA VAL A 127 13.20 6.63 -3.36
C VAL A 127 12.04 6.72 -4.33
N ILE A 128 10.82 6.43 -3.87
CA ILE A 128 9.61 6.58 -4.70
C ILE A 128 9.39 8.04 -5.07
N TYR A 129 9.45 8.95 -4.10
CA TYR A 129 9.29 10.38 -4.33
C TYR A 129 10.27 10.88 -5.39
N ASP A 130 11.57 10.57 -5.23
CA ASP A 130 12.61 11.00 -6.15
C ASP A 130 12.43 10.44 -7.57
N ARG A 131 11.84 9.23 -7.70
CA ARG A 131 11.55 8.64 -9.01
C ARG A 131 10.33 9.24 -9.66
N ILE A 132 9.26 9.51 -8.90
CA ILE A 132 8.05 10.15 -9.42
C ILE A 132 8.32 11.59 -9.84
N ASP A 133 9.11 12.34 -9.06
CA ASP A 133 9.47 13.74 -9.36
C ASP A 133 10.28 13.90 -10.67
N LYS A 134 10.94 12.83 -11.11
CA LYS A 134 11.74 12.79 -12.34
C LYS A 134 10.99 12.26 -13.57
N MET A 135 9.73 11.82 -13.41
CA MET A 135 8.86 11.35 -14.50
C MET A 135 8.14 12.52 -15.17
#